data_AF-A0A5N1KZ08-F1
#
_entry.id   AF-A0A5N1KZ08-F1
#
_cell.length_a   1.000
_cell.length_b   1.000
_cell.length_c   1.000
_cell.angle_alpha   90.00
_cell.angle_beta   90.00
_cell.angle_gamma   90.00
#
_symmetry.space_group_name_H-M   'P 1'
#
loop_
_entity.id
_entity.type
_entity.pdbx_description
1 polymer ?
#
loop_
_entity_poly.entity_id
_entity_poly.type
_entity_poly.pdbx_seq_one_letter_code
_entity_poly.pdbx_strand_id
1 'polypeptide(L)'
;MKRRTLLAAGVLPPMSVFGKWLNRLLLANRGKVLEKQVTAFEGSETQELVRITDEGSEVADDIEALLGEEAGELSTRQAEKLRAQYDAVRFHVTVAHHTSSHGGPDDGSPVEYKTSRMLYSGMNIGDHISFQTSLIRGNSIISLSCLAKDKKSLQPRCRVGVDGPNDEEPGSAFS
;
A
#
# COMPACT_ATOMS: atom_id res chain seq x y z
N MET A 1 -39.13 54.27 2.20
CA MET A 1 -39.26 53.10 1.28
C MET A 1 -38.01 53.10 0.40
N LYS A 2 -37.15 52.07 0.27
CA LYS A 2 -37.34 50.62 0.23
C LYS A 2 -36.09 49.91 0.78
N ARG A 3 -36.30 48.90 1.64
CA ARG A 3 -35.34 47.82 1.90
C ARG A 3 -35.27 46.94 0.66
N ARG A 4 -34.07 46.57 0.20
CA ARG A 4 -33.87 45.39 -0.66
C ARG A 4 -32.66 44.60 -0.20
N THR A 5 -32.99 43.52 0.48
CA THR A 5 -32.25 42.30 0.73
C THR A 5 -31.72 41.72 -0.59
N LEU A 6 -30.44 41.38 -0.64
CA LEU A 6 -29.93 40.29 -1.49
C LEU A 6 -28.93 39.47 -0.65
N LEU A 7 -29.51 38.51 0.07
CA LEU A 7 -28.85 37.27 0.44
C LEU A 7 -28.59 36.46 -0.84
N ALA A 8 -27.63 35.53 -0.75
CA ALA A 8 -27.26 34.51 -1.72
C ALA A 8 -26.17 34.89 -2.75
N ALA A 9 -24.92 34.75 -2.31
CA ALA A 9 -23.85 34.23 -3.16
C ALA A 9 -22.92 33.37 -2.29
N GLY A 10 -23.49 32.35 -1.67
CA GLY A 10 -22.69 31.23 -1.17
C GLY A 10 -22.07 30.56 -2.38
N VAL A 11 -20.77 30.75 -2.56
CA VAL A 11 -19.98 30.07 -3.59
C VAL A 11 -19.97 28.58 -3.22
N LEU A 12 -20.96 27.84 -3.74
CA LEU A 12 -20.90 26.39 -3.75
C LEU A 12 -19.74 26.01 -4.69
N PRO A 13 -18.69 25.32 -4.21
CA PRO A 13 -17.68 24.80 -5.11
C PRO A 13 -18.36 23.88 -6.14
N PRO A 14 -17.96 23.93 -7.42
CA PRO A 14 -18.65 23.22 -8.48
C PRO A 14 -18.68 21.72 -8.19
N MET A 15 -19.87 21.11 -8.25
CA MET A 15 -20.11 19.68 -7.99
C MET A 15 -19.24 18.74 -8.86
N SER A 16 -18.65 19.23 -9.94
CA SER A 16 -17.68 18.49 -10.76
C SER A 16 -16.37 18.15 -10.02
N VAL A 17 -15.95 18.98 -9.07
CA VAL A 17 -14.76 18.74 -8.24
C VAL A 17 -15.03 17.62 -7.22
N PHE A 18 -16.24 17.60 -6.65
CA PHE A 18 -16.70 16.52 -5.77
C PHE A 18 -16.78 15.19 -6.51
N GLY A 19 -17.30 15.16 -7.75
CA GLY A 19 -17.37 13.94 -8.55
C GLY A 19 -16.00 13.34 -8.88
N LYS A 20 -15.01 14.17 -9.22
CA LYS A 20 -13.62 13.71 -9.44
C LYS A 20 -12.95 13.22 -8.17
N TRP A 21 -13.21 13.87 -7.03
CA TRP A 21 -12.68 13.47 -5.73
C TRP A 21 -13.29 12.14 -5.24
N LEU A 22 -14.61 11.95 -5.41
CA LEU A 22 -15.32 10.69 -5.14
C LEU A 22 -14.83 9.56 -6.04
N ASN A 23 -14.59 9.83 -7.33
CA ASN A 23 -13.98 8.83 -8.22
C ASN A 23 -12.57 8.46 -7.75
N ARG A 24 -11.77 9.39 -7.23
CA ARG A 24 -10.45 9.10 -6.64
C ARG A 24 -10.53 8.19 -5.41
N LEU A 25 -11.60 8.29 -4.61
CA LEU A 25 -11.86 7.40 -3.47
C LEU A 25 -12.27 5.98 -3.91
N LEU A 26 -12.95 5.88 -5.06
CA LEU A 26 -13.44 4.62 -5.61
C LEU A 26 -12.41 3.89 -6.48
N LEU A 27 -11.43 4.60 -7.03
CA LEU A 27 -10.44 4.08 -7.95
C LEU A 27 -9.15 3.73 -7.22
N ALA A 28 -8.98 2.45 -6.93
CA ALA A 28 -7.75 1.94 -6.31
C ALA A 28 -6.58 2.02 -7.30
N ASN A 29 -5.42 2.45 -6.80
CA ASN A 29 -4.16 2.34 -7.53
C ASN A 29 -3.86 0.87 -7.79
N ARG A 30 -3.12 0.59 -8.86
CA ARG A 30 -2.66 -0.76 -9.21
C ARG A 30 -1.22 -0.74 -9.66
N GLY A 31 -0.46 -1.74 -9.25
CA GLY A 31 0.94 -1.85 -9.64
C GLY A 31 1.56 -3.18 -9.25
N LYS A 32 2.82 -3.36 -9.66
CA LYS A 32 3.69 -4.47 -9.28
C LYS A 32 4.67 -3.99 -8.21
N VAL A 33 4.84 -4.75 -7.13
CA VAL A 33 5.87 -4.51 -6.12
C VAL A 33 7.23 -4.88 -6.70
N LEU A 34 8.15 -3.93 -6.72
CA LEU A 34 9.50 -4.11 -7.25
C LEU A 34 10.55 -4.21 -6.16
N GLU A 35 10.40 -3.42 -5.10
CA GLU A 35 11.37 -3.38 -4.01
C GLU A 35 10.66 -3.18 -2.68
N LYS A 36 11.28 -3.71 -1.62
CA LYS A 36 10.90 -3.52 -0.23
C LYS A 36 12.14 -3.05 0.53
N GLN A 37 11.99 -2.01 1.34
CA GLN A 37 13.09 -1.43 2.09
C GLN A 37 12.66 -1.09 3.52
N VAL A 38 13.58 -1.26 4.46
CA VAL A 38 13.42 -0.84 5.86
C VAL A 38 14.53 0.16 6.17
N THR A 39 14.13 1.34 6.64
CA THR A 39 15.06 2.39 7.06
C THR A 39 14.88 2.70 8.54
N ALA A 40 15.98 2.89 9.24
CA ALA A 40 16.03 3.30 10.63
C ALA A 40 16.59 4.71 10.77
N PHE A 41 16.20 5.36 11.87
CA PHE A 41 16.61 6.72 12.22
C PHE A 41 17.14 6.72 13.64
N GLU A 42 18.32 7.30 13.82
CA GLU A 42 18.94 7.58 15.13
C GLU A 42 19.39 9.04 15.12
N GLY A 43 18.70 9.89 15.88
CA GLY A 43 18.85 11.34 15.80
C GLY A 43 18.59 11.88 14.38
N SER A 44 19.64 12.39 13.73
CA SER A 44 19.60 12.87 12.34
C SER A 44 20.12 11.86 11.32
N GLU A 45 20.71 10.76 11.78
CA GLU A 45 21.27 9.74 10.89
C GLU A 45 20.16 8.83 10.37
N THR A 46 20.27 8.44 9.10
CA THR A 46 19.37 7.50 8.45
C THR A 46 20.20 6.33 7.95
N GLN A 47 19.80 5.13 8.34
CA GLN A 47 20.46 3.89 7.97
C GLN A 47 19.48 3.00 7.21
N GLU A 48 19.92 2.45 6.08
CA GLU A 48 19.19 1.36 5.43
C GLU A 48 19.51 0.06 6.16
N LEU A 49 18.46 -0.61 6.63
CA LEU A 49 18.58 -1.87 7.36
C LEU A 49 18.38 -3.07 6.44
N VAL A 50 17.42 -2.95 5.54
CA VAL A 50 17.00 -4.03 4.65
C VAL A 50 16.65 -3.45 3.29
N ARG A 51 17.06 -4.15 2.24
CA ARG A 51 16.61 -3.93 0.87
C ARG A 51 16.36 -5.26 0.19
N ILE A 52 15.19 -5.42 -0.41
CA ILE A 52 14.76 -6.67 -1.06
C ILE A 52 14.25 -6.32 -2.45
N THR A 53 14.85 -6.95 -3.45
CA THR A 53 14.52 -6.83 -4.87
C THR A 53 14.23 -8.22 -5.46
N ASP A 54 14.03 -8.32 -6.77
CA ASP A 54 13.96 -9.60 -7.47
C ASP A 54 15.33 -10.27 -7.66
N GLU A 55 16.42 -9.52 -7.46
CA GLU A 55 17.80 -10.01 -7.54
C GLU A 55 18.28 -10.61 -6.21
N GLY A 56 17.67 -10.22 -5.08
CA GLY A 56 18.03 -10.76 -3.76
C GLY A 56 17.60 -9.89 -2.59
N SER A 57 18.13 -10.21 -1.41
CA SER A 57 17.95 -9.43 -0.19
C SER A 57 19.31 -9.01 0.35
N GLU A 58 19.43 -7.74 0.71
CA GLU A 58 20.54 -7.15 1.43
C GLU A 58 20.05 -6.77 2.83
N VAL A 59 20.78 -7.20 3.86
CA VAL A 59 20.48 -6.91 5.28
C VAL A 59 21.76 -6.39 5.90
N ALA A 60 21.67 -5.29 6.65
CA ALA A 60 22.82 -4.70 7.31
C ALA A 60 23.42 -5.67 8.35
N ASP A 61 24.75 -5.75 8.42
CA ASP A 61 25.47 -6.73 9.25
C ASP A 61 25.11 -6.64 10.75
N ASP A 62 24.81 -5.44 11.24
CA ASP A 62 24.46 -5.14 12.63
C ASP A 62 23.10 -5.73 13.06
N ILE A 63 22.23 -6.02 12.10
CA ILE A 63 20.89 -6.56 12.33
C ILE A 63 20.63 -7.89 11.60
N GLU A 64 21.61 -8.45 10.90
CA GLU A 64 21.49 -9.73 10.18
C GLU A 64 21.05 -10.86 11.12
N ALA A 65 21.64 -10.96 12.32
CA ALA A 65 21.25 -11.97 13.31
C ALA A 65 19.81 -11.80 13.83
N LEU A 66 19.22 -10.61 13.68
CA LEU A 66 17.86 -10.31 14.09
C LEU A 66 16.83 -10.58 12.98
N LEU A 67 17.18 -10.24 11.74
CA LEU A 67 16.26 -10.27 10.61
C LEU A 67 16.50 -11.42 9.63
N GLY A 68 17.75 -11.77 9.37
CA GLY A 68 18.16 -12.90 8.51
C GLY A 68 17.31 -13.07 7.24
N GLU A 69 16.93 -14.31 6.95
CA GLU A 69 16.07 -14.68 5.82
C GLU A 69 14.62 -14.13 5.93
N GLU A 70 14.20 -13.65 7.10
CA GLU A 70 12.84 -13.16 7.37
C GLU A 70 12.69 -11.65 7.16
N ALA A 71 13.68 -10.97 6.58
CA ALA A 71 13.68 -9.53 6.36
C ALA A 71 12.46 -9.03 5.53
N GLY A 72 11.86 -9.94 4.73
CA GLY A 72 10.61 -9.70 4.01
C GLY A 72 9.35 -9.75 4.88
N GLU A 73 9.33 -10.53 5.96
CA GLU A 73 8.13 -10.82 6.75
C GLU A 73 8.35 -10.49 8.23
N LEU A 74 8.60 -9.21 8.51
CA LEU A 74 8.93 -8.78 9.87
C LEU A 74 7.82 -9.05 10.88
N SER A 75 8.09 -9.94 11.84
CA SER A 75 7.23 -10.20 12.97
C SER A 75 7.08 -8.97 13.87
N THR A 76 6.04 -8.95 14.71
CA THR A 76 5.86 -7.90 15.72
C THR A 76 7.08 -7.80 16.64
N ARG A 77 7.62 -8.95 17.07
CA ARG A 77 8.77 -9.02 17.99
C ARG A 77 10.06 -8.44 17.37
N GLN A 78 10.33 -8.74 16.10
CA GLN A 78 11.48 -8.16 15.40
C GLN A 78 11.34 -6.64 15.28
N ALA A 79 10.15 -6.15 14.90
CA ALA A 79 9.89 -4.72 14.79
C ALA A 79 9.96 -3.98 16.14
N GLU A 80 9.57 -4.61 17.24
CA GLU A 80 9.74 -4.05 18.59
C GLU A 80 11.22 -3.95 18.98
N LYS A 81 12.03 -4.97 18.67
CA LYS A 81 13.47 -4.93 18.90
C LYS A 81 14.15 -3.81 18.11
N LEU A 82 13.81 -3.64 16.83
CA LEU A 82 14.33 -2.52 16.03
C LEU A 82 13.93 -1.16 16.64
N ARG A 83 12.69 -1.00 17.12
CA ARG A 83 12.26 0.24 17.79
C ARG A 83 12.89 0.46 19.17
N ALA A 84 13.44 -0.59 19.79
CA ALA A 84 14.20 -0.45 21.03
C ALA A 84 15.65 0.01 20.77
N GLN A 85 16.15 -0.20 19.55
CA GLN A 85 17.50 0.20 19.12
C GLN A 85 17.52 1.57 18.43
N TYR A 86 16.49 1.89 17.65
CA TYR A 86 16.42 3.12 16.84
C TYR A 86 15.22 3.99 17.26
N ASP A 87 15.37 5.31 17.12
CA ASP A 87 14.31 6.29 17.43
C ASP A 87 13.06 6.08 16.57
N ALA A 88 13.27 5.73 15.30
CA ALA A 88 12.18 5.39 14.39
C ALA A 88 12.60 4.35 13.36
N VAL A 89 11.62 3.55 12.93
CA VAL A 89 11.77 2.56 11.86
C VAL A 89 10.66 2.81 10.84
N ARG A 90 11.01 2.87 9.56
CA ARG A 90 10.07 3.10 8.45
C ARG A 90 10.13 1.94 7.45
N PHE A 91 8.97 1.63 6.91
CA PHE A 91 8.79 0.57 5.91
C PHE A 91 8.41 1.21 4.60
N HIS A 92 9.16 0.86 3.56
CA HIS A 92 9.03 1.42 2.22
C HIS A 92 8.79 0.29 1.21
N VAL A 93 7.98 0.58 0.19
CA VAL A 93 7.76 -0.31 -0.95
C VAL A 93 7.80 0.50 -2.23
N THR A 94 8.54 0.01 -3.22
CA THR A 94 8.61 0.62 -4.56
C THR A 94 7.67 -0.13 -5.49
N VAL A 95 6.80 0.62 -6.17
CA VAL A 95 5.73 0.07 -6.99
C VAL A 95 5.85 0.62 -8.41
N ALA A 96 5.93 -0.29 -9.38
CA ALA A 96 5.70 0.04 -10.78
C ALA A 96 4.20 0.07 -11.07
N HIS A 97 3.67 1.25 -11.39
CA HIS A 97 2.24 1.42 -11.64
C HIS A 97 1.84 0.73 -12.95
N HIS A 98 0.67 0.09 -12.93
CA HIS A 98 0.05 -0.36 -14.17
C HIS A 98 -0.45 0.85 -14.96
N THR A 99 -0.50 0.74 -16.29
CA THR A 99 -1.11 1.75 -17.17
C THR A 99 -2.58 2.04 -16.85
N SER A 100 -3.27 1.12 -16.17
CA SER A 100 -4.65 1.28 -15.69
C SER A 100 -4.75 1.91 -14.29
N SER A 101 -3.62 2.27 -13.67
CA SER A 101 -3.55 2.91 -12.37
C SER A 101 -3.89 4.39 -12.49
N HIS A 102 -4.70 4.90 -11.55
CA HIS A 102 -5.20 6.29 -11.62
C HIS A 102 -4.27 7.32 -10.96
N GLY A 103 -3.30 6.88 -10.16
CA GLY A 103 -2.39 7.76 -9.41
C GLY A 103 -0.91 7.49 -9.65
N GLY A 104 -0.55 6.78 -10.73
CA GLY A 104 0.85 6.62 -11.14
C GLY A 104 1.38 7.84 -11.89
N PRO A 105 2.71 8.00 -11.99
CA PRO A 105 3.32 9.05 -12.79
C PRO A 105 3.17 8.74 -14.28
N ASP A 106 3.05 9.79 -15.10
CA ASP A 106 2.78 9.69 -16.54
C ASP A 106 3.96 9.05 -17.32
N ASP A 107 5.17 9.16 -16.77
CA ASP A 107 6.39 8.61 -17.36
C ASP A 107 6.57 7.10 -17.08
N GLY A 108 5.69 6.51 -16.27
CA GLY A 108 5.75 5.10 -15.90
C GLY A 108 6.87 4.76 -14.92
N SER A 109 7.57 5.75 -14.37
CA SER A 109 8.63 5.55 -13.38
C SER A 109 8.07 4.86 -12.11
N PRO A 110 8.81 3.93 -11.50
CA PRO A 110 8.42 3.36 -10.21
C PRO A 110 8.30 4.44 -9.12
N VAL A 111 7.38 4.24 -8.18
CA VAL A 111 7.15 5.17 -7.07
C VAL A 111 7.38 4.46 -5.75
N GLU A 112 8.18 5.08 -4.89
CA GLU A 112 8.37 4.66 -3.50
C GLU A 112 7.21 5.15 -2.62
N TYR A 113 6.67 4.23 -1.82
CA TYR A 113 5.63 4.51 -0.85
C TYR A 113 6.04 4.09 0.56
N LYS A 114 5.75 4.95 1.54
CA LYS A 114 5.76 4.56 2.96
C LYS A 114 4.55 3.68 3.25
N THR A 115 4.71 2.70 4.13
CA THR A 115 3.61 1.83 4.53
C THR A 115 3.74 1.38 5.98
N SER A 116 2.73 0.66 6.47
CA SER A 116 2.81 0.02 7.79
C SER A 116 3.58 -1.30 7.72
N ARG A 117 4.15 -1.73 8.85
CA ARG A 117 4.80 -3.06 8.97
C ARG A 117 3.90 -4.19 8.46
N MET A 118 2.62 -4.19 8.84
CA MET A 118 1.69 -5.25 8.47
C MET A 118 1.50 -5.36 6.96
N LEU A 119 1.35 -4.21 6.28
CA LEU A 119 1.22 -4.22 4.82
C LEU A 119 2.56 -4.58 4.16
N TYR A 120 3.68 -4.06 4.67
CA TYR A 120 5.02 -4.43 4.20
C TYR A 120 5.23 -5.95 4.25
N SER A 121 4.97 -6.58 5.40
CA SER A 121 5.13 -8.03 5.58
C SER A 121 4.13 -8.83 4.75
N GLY A 122 2.94 -8.29 4.46
CA GLY A 122 1.92 -8.97 3.65
C GLY A 122 2.13 -8.90 2.14
N MET A 123 3.19 -8.24 1.65
CA MET A 123 3.50 -8.13 0.23
C MET A 123 4.83 -8.80 -0.10
N ASN A 124 4.90 -9.48 -1.24
CA ASN A 124 6.15 -10.01 -1.78
C ASN A 124 6.61 -9.19 -2.99
N ILE A 125 7.91 -9.26 -3.26
CA ILE A 125 8.43 -8.79 -4.55
C ILE A 125 7.78 -9.59 -5.67
N GLY A 126 7.37 -8.88 -6.73
CA GLY A 126 6.67 -9.46 -7.85
C GLY A 126 5.14 -9.49 -7.70
N ASP A 127 4.60 -9.33 -6.49
CA ASP A 127 3.15 -9.29 -6.29
C ASP A 127 2.54 -8.08 -7.01
N HIS A 128 1.37 -8.32 -7.59
CA HIS A 128 0.51 -7.29 -8.12
C HIS A 128 -0.49 -6.87 -7.04
N ILE A 129 -0.59 -5.58 -6.78
CA ILE A 129 -1.39 -5.03 -5.70
C ILE A 129 -2.40 -4.02 -6.24
N SER A 130 -3.57 -3.98 -5.62
CA SER A 130 -4.49 -2.86 -5.71
C SER A 130 -4.55 -2.20 -4.34
N PHE A 131 -4.39 -0.88 -4.28
CA PHE A 131 -4.13 -0.19 -3.01
C PHE A 131 -4.67 1.24 -2.98
N GLN A 132 -4.79 1.76 -1.77
CA GLN A 132 -5.17 3.14 -1.50
C GLN A 132 -4.03 3.87 -0.81
N THR A 133 -3.83 5.12 -1.22
CA THR A 133 -2.87 6.04 -0.60
C THR A 133 -3.58 7.04 0.31
N SER A 134 -2.86 7.62 1.26
CA SER A 134 -3.41 8.68 2.11
C SER A 134 -3.75 9.92 1.28
N LEU A 135 -4.93 10.50 1.54
CA LEU A 135 -5.37 11.76 0.91
C LEU A 135 -4.48 12.95 1.31
N ILE A 136 -3.85 12.89 2.48
CA ILE A 136 -2.99 13.95 3.02
C ILE A 136 -1.52 13.69 2.65
N ARG A 137 -1.12 12.41 2.60
CA ARG A 137 0.24 11.97 2.27
C ARG A 137 0.20 10.99 1.10
N GLY A 138 0.17 11.54 -0.12
CA GLY A 138 0.02 10.73 -1.35
C GLY A 138 1.10 9.64 -1.53
N ASN A 139 2.26 9.80 -0.90
CA ASN A 139 3.36 8.84 -0.88
C ASN A 139 3.26 7.79 0.26
N SER A 140 2.08 7.57 0.82
CA SER A 140 1.86 6.56 1.86
C SER A 140 0.74 5.62 1.46
N ILE A 141 1.02 4.32 1.39
CA ILE A 141 0.00 3.28 1.24
C ILE A 141 -0.64 3.03 2.61
N ILE A 142 -1.96 3.17 2.68
CA ILE A 142 -2.72 2.99 3.92
C ILE A 142 -3.55 1.70 3.94
N SER A 143 -3.87 1.15 2.78
CA SER A 143 -4.64 -0.08 2.67
C SER A 143 -4.32 -0.81 1.38
N LEU A 144 -4.28 -2.14 1.46
CA LEU A 144 -4.37 -3.03 0.31
C LEU A 144 -5.84 -3.38 0.09
N SER A 145 -6.29 -3.25 -1.15
CA SER A 145 -7.61 -3.67 -1.60
C SER A 145 -7.58 -5.08 -2.17
N CYS A 146 -6.48 -5.47 -2.83
CA CYS A 146 -6.28 -6.81 -3.34
C CYS A 146 -4.80 -7.09 -3.58
N LEU A 147 -4.42 -8.37 -3.55
CA LEU A 147 -3.08 -8.85 -3.84
C LEU A 147 -3.19 -10.11 -4.71
N ALA A 148 -2.36 -10.21 -5.75
CA ALA A 148 -2.33 -11.32 -6.68
C ALA A 148 -0.90 -11.58 -7.18
N LYS A 149 -0.59 -12.84 -7.50
CA LYS A 149 0.74 -13.21 -8.05
C LYS A 149 0.95 -12.75 -9.50
N ASP A 150 -0.14 -12.51 -10.23
CA ASP A 150 -0.10 -12.07 -11.61
C ASP A 150 -1.06 -10.90 -11.87
N LYS A 151 -0.72 -10.09 -12.88
CA LYS A 151 -1.50 -8.91 -13.25
C LYS A 151 -2.94 -9.21 -13.67
N LYS A 152 -3.21 -10.38 -14.27
CA LYS A 152 -4.52 -10.71 -14.85
C LYS A 152 -5.51 -11.10 -13.76
N SER A 153 -5.04 -11.75 -12.70
CA SER A 153 -5.83 -12.13 -11.54
C SER A 153 -6.09 -10.95 -10.59
N LEU A 154 -5.41 -9.82 -10.76
CA LEU A 154 -5.56 -8.66 -9.89
C LEU A 154 -6.95 -8.02 -10.04
N GLN A 155 -7.78 -8.23 -9.02
CA GLN A 155 -9.08 -7.57 -8.90
C GLN A 155 -8.94 -6.15 -8.32
N PRO A 156 -9.90 -5.24 -8.60
CA PRO A 156 -9.94 -3.93 -7.95
C PRO A 156 -10.02 -4.05 -6.41
N ARG A 157 -10.74 -5.06 -5.93
CA ARG A 157 -10.88 -5.42 -4.52
C ARG A 157 -10.96 -6.95 -4.44
N CYS A 158 -10.17 -7.55 -3.56
CA CYS A 158 -10.27 -8.97 -3.27
C CYS A 158 -11.56 -9.19 -2.47
N ARG A 159 -12.30 -10.25 -2.80
CA ARG A 159 -13.38 -10.70 -1.93
C ARG A 159 -12.72 -11.23 -0.66
N VAL A 160 -13.06 -10.67 0.49
CA VAL A 160 -12.80 -11.33 1.76
C VAL A 160 -13.65 -12.60 1.72
N GLY A 161 -13.07 -13.76 1.98
CA GLY A 161 -13.81 -15.02 2.07
C GLY A 161 -14.85 -14.91 3.18
N VAL A 162 -16.04 -14.42 2.83
CA VAL A 162 -17.26 -14.79 3.53
C VAL A 162 -17.64 -16.08 2.87
N ASP A 163 -17.39 -17.20 3.55
CA ASP A 163 -18.10 -18.44 3.27
C ASP A 163 -19.58 -18.05 3.26
N GLY A 164 -20.20 -18.08 2.08
CA GLY A 164 -21.62 -17.81 2.00
C GLY A 164 -22.31 -18.91 2.79
N PRO A 165 -23.42 -18.65 3.51
CA PRO A 165 -24.19 -19.71 4.17
C PRO A 165 -24.77 -20.76 3.20
N ASN A 166 -24.45 -20.67 1.90
CA ASN A 166 -24.93 -21.52 0.82
C ASN A 166 -23.80 -22.18 0.02
N ASP A 167 -22.54 -22.14 0.48
CA ASP A 167 -21.47 -22.95 -0.12
C ASP A 167 -21.55 -24.40 0.42
N GLU A 168 -22.75 -25.00 0.33
CA GLU A 168 -22.89 -26.45 0.23
C GLU A 168 -22.60 -26.81 -1.23
N GLU A 169 -21.47 -27.48 -1.47
CA GLU A 169 -21.23 -28.15 -2.74
C GLU A 169 -22.38 -29.14 -3.02
N PRO A 170 -23.08 -29.05 -4.16
CA PRO A 170 -23.95 -30.12 -4.58
C PRO A 170 -23.08 -31.26 -5.12
N GLY A 171 -22.89 -32.27 -4.27
CA GLY A 171 -22.71 -33.69 -4.57
C GLY A 171 -21.93 -34.12 -5.82
N SER A 172 -20.86 -34.88 -5.57
CA SER A 172 -20.48 -36.00 -6.44
C SER A 172 -20.42 -37.26 -5.59
N ALA A 173 -21.47 -38.08 -5.72
CA ALA A 173 -21.51 -39.48 -5.34
C ALA A 173 -21.22 -40.33 -6.59
N PHE A 174 -20.57 -41.48 -6.38
CA PHE A 174 -20.24 -42.57 -7.34
C PHE A 174 -19.14 -42.21 -8.37
N SER A 175 -18.08 -43.02 -8.57
CA SER A 175 -17.80 -44.44 -8.30
C SER A 175 -16.36 -44.67 -7.85
#